data_AF-A0A9D9GA06-F1
#
_entry.id   AF-A0A9D9GA06-F1
#
_cell.length_a   1.000
_cell.length_b   1.000
_cell.length_c   1.000
_cell.angle_alpha   90.00
_cell.angle_beta   90.00
_cell.angle_gamma   90.00
#
_symmetry.space_group_name_H-M   'P 1'
#
loop_
_entity.id
_entity.type
_entity.pdbx_description
1 polymer ?
#
loop_
_entity_poly.entity_id
_entity_poly.type
_entity_poly.pdbx_seq_one_letter_code
_entity_poly.pdbx_strand_id
1 'polypeptide(L)'
;MAFATEAKADSCMHLYYAKGFAVEYFPEYKRLTIHNPWGGKSAVYYLYRHQKPENLPEDAQAIQIPLNTIATTSCTHIGFLDRLGLLASVKGSCNLSMVYHPEFRKKASASLVVDLGDNYSINAEKTLALQVDALIWSGYGQQDAKINFLRSASLPIIENNEWMEKDLLGRAEWLRCMAVLFDKEALADSLFQ
;
A
#
# COMPACT_ATOMS: atom_id res chain seq x y z
N MET A 1 28.70 6.03 -16.74
CA MET A 1 27.76 6.25 -15.62
C MET A 1 27.87 5.03 -14.72
N ALA A 2 28.37 5.21 -13.50
CA ALA A 2 28.45 4.12 -12.54
C ALA A 2 27.03 3.81 -12.06
N PHE A 3 26.57 2.57 -12.24
CA PHE A 3 25.38 2.08 -11.57
C PHE A 3 25.59 2.24 -10.07
N ALA A 4 24.59 2.77 -9.36
CA ALA A 4 24.61 2.85 -7.92
C ALA A 4 24.94 1.45 -7.37
N THR A 5 26.06 1.33 -6.66
CA THR A 5 26.31 0.18 -5.81
C THR A 5 25.10 0.04 -4.90
N GLU A 6 24.39 -1.09 -4.96
CA GLU A 6 23.23 -1.32 -4.10
C GLU A 6 23.67 -1.10 -2.65
N ALA A 7 23.20 -0.01 -2.04
CA ALA A 7 23.50 0.28 -0.66
C ALA A 7 23.10 -0.93 0.20
N LYS A 8 23.92 -1.27 1.18
CA LYS A 8 23.61 -2.34 2.13
C LYS A 8 22.60 -1.80 3.13
N ALA A 9 21.50 -2.53 3.36
CA ALA A 9 20.52 -2.18 4.38
C ALA A 9 21.12 -2.33 5.79
N ASP A 10 20.71 -1.45 6.71
CA ASP A 10 21.09 -1.52 8.13
C ASP A 10 20.38 -2.68 8.83
N SER A 11 19.14 -2.94 8.45
CA SER A 11 18.33 -4.04 8.95
C SER A 11 17.20 -4.39 7.99
N CYS A 12 16.54 -5.53 8.22
CA CYS A 12 15.36 -5.95 7.48
C CYS A 12 14.25 -6.32 8.46
N MET A 13 13.00 -6.08 8.08
CA MET A 13 11.85 -6.58 8.83
C MET A 13 11.89 -8.10 8.82
N HIS A 14 11.91 -8.72 10.00
CA HIS A 14 11.76 -10.16 10.12
C HIS A 14 10.30 -10.54 9.93
N LEU A 15 10.00 -11.34 8.89
CA LEU A 15 8.68 -11.89 8.62
C LEU A 15 8.61 -13.35 9.07
N TYR A 16 7.50 -13.73 9.69
CA TYR A 16 7.28 -15.07 10.22
C TYR A 16 6.57 -15.98 9.22
N TYR A 17 5.65 -15.43 8.43
CA TYR A 17 4.73 -16.19 7.58
C TYR A 17 4.64 -15.64 6.16
N ALA A 18 4.55 -14.32 5.99
CA ALA A 18 4.41 -13.67 4.70
C ALA A 18 5.66 -13.85 3.83
N LYS A 19 5.43 -14.08 2.54
CA LYS A 19 6.48 -14.23 1.52
C LYS A 19 6.30 -13.25 0.35
N GLY A 20 5.16 -12.56 0.31
CA GLY A 20 4.77 -11.67 -0.78
C GLY A 20 5.36 -10.26 -0.67
N PHE A 21 6.09 -9.93 0.39
CA PHE A 21 6.81 -8.66 0.50
C PHE A 21 8.09 -8.78 1.33
N ALA A 22 8.95 -7.76 1.24
CA ALA A 22 10.12 -7.56 2.09
C ALA A 22 10.30 -6.07 2.39
N VAL A 23 10.81 -5.75 3.58
CA VAL A 23 11.11 -4.38 4.00
C VAL A 23 12.56 -4.32 4.47
N GLU A 24 13.33 -3.45 3.83
CA GLU A 24 14.72 -3.18 4.17
C GLU A 24 14.84 -1.73 4.66
N TYR A 25 15.58 -1.51 5.74
CA TYR A 25 15.75 -0.21 6.37
C TYR A 25 17.14 0.35 6.07
N PHE A 26 17.16 1.61 5.64
CA PHE A 26 18.35 2.42 5.40
C PHE A 26 18.29 3.67 6.29
N PRO A 27 19.39 4.43 6.43
CA PRO A 27 19.39 5.62 7.28
C PRO A 27 18.31 6.64 6.91
N GLU A 28 18.09 6.86 5.60
CA GLU A 28 17.21 7.93 5.10
C GLU A 28 15.86 7.44 4.53
N TYR A 29 15.73 6.15 4.25
CA TYR A 29 14.54 5.59 3.62
C TYR A 29 14.34 4.11 3.96
N LYS A 30 13.16 3.58 3.63
CA LYS A 30 12.84 2.16 3.67
C LYS A 30 12.62 1.68 2.24
N ARG A 31 13.08 0.48 1.91
CA ARG A 31 12.76 -0.16 0.62
C ARG A 31 11.72 -1.24 0.86
N LEU A 32 10.50 -1.01 0.37
CA LEU A 32 9.42 -2.01 0.34
C LEU A 32 9.45 -2.71 -1.01
N THR A 33 9.70 -4.00 -1.02
CA THR A 33 9.62 -4.85 -2.21
C THR A 33 8.37 -5.70 -2.14
N ILE A 34 7.56 -5.69 -3.19
CA ILE A 34 6.43 -6.62 -3.37
C ILE A 34 6.89 -7.74 -4.29
N HIS A 35 6.67 -8.98 -3.87
CA HIS A 35 7.08 -10.18 -4.59
C HIS A 35 5.95 -10.76 -5.43
N ASN A 36 6.34 -11.34 -6.56
CA ASN A 36 5.45 -12.11 -7.42
C ASN A 36 5.39 -13.57 -6.91
N PRO A 37 4.20 -14.19 -6.73
CA PRO A 37 4.06 -15.58 -6.26
C PRO A 37 4.76 -16.63 -7.13
N TRP A 38 4.94 -16.32 -8.41
CA TRP A 38 5.54 -17.18 -9.41
C TRP A 38 7.05 -16.89 -9.60
N GLY A 39 7.60 -15.93 -8.86
CA GLY A 39 9.03 -15.60 -8.82
C GLY A 39 9.34 -14.17 -9.24
N GLY A 40 10.34 -13.57 -8.59
CA GLY A 40 10.81 -12.21 -8.87
C GLY A 40 10.08 -11.11 -8.09
N LYS A 41 10.37 -9.86 -8.46
CA LYS A 41 9.77 -8.65 -7.86
C LYS A 41 8.60 -8.19 -8.73
N SER A 42 7.49 -7.82 -8.10
CA SER A 42 6.35 -7.17 -8.75
C SER A 42 6.55 -5.65 -8.77
N ALA A 43 6.87 -5.08 -7.60
CA ALA A 43 7.09 -3.65 -7.43
C ALA A 43 8.14 -3.37 -6.35
N VAL A 44 8.81 -2.22 -6.45
CA VAL A 44 9.77 -1.72 -5.46
C VAL A 44 9.48 -0.26 -5.16
N TYR A 45 9.31 0.06 -3.87
CA TYR A 45 8.99 1.39 -3.37
C TYR A 45 10.09 1.88 -2.43
N TYR A 46 10.49 3.13 -2.60
CA TYR A 46 11.46 3.83 -1.75
C TYR A 46 10.70 4.81 -0.86
N LEU A 47 10.47 4.42 0.39
CA LEU A 47 9.65 5.14 1.35
C LEU A 47 10.51 6.09 2.17
N TYR A 48 10.26 7.40 2.10
CA TYR A 48 11.10 8.42 2.73
C TYR A 48 10.27 9.40 3.57
N ARG A 49 10.87 10.01 4.60
CA ARG A 49 10.15 10.96 5.48
C ARG A 49 10.30 12.42 5.07
N HIS A 50 11.54 12.86 4.89
CA HIS A 50 11.87 14.28 4.74
C HIS A 50 12.41 14.59 3.35
N GLN A 51 13.56 14.03 3.02
CA GLN A 51 14.21 14.26 1.74
C GLN A 51 14.03 13.03 0.85
N LYS A 52 13.55 13.25 -0.38
CA LYS A 52 13.50 12.20 -1.39
C LYS A 52 14.93 11.69 -1.65
N PRO A 53 15.20 10.38 -1.58
CA PRO A 53 16.52 9.84 -1.86
C PRO A 53 16.97 10.19 -3.28
N GLU A 54 18.24 10.56 -3.42
CA GLU A 54 18.87 10.82 -4.70
C GLU A 54 19.38 9.53 -5.34
N ASN A 55 19.63 9.55 -6.65
CA ASN A 55 20.23 8.43 -7.41
C ASN A 55 19.48 7.10 -7.31
N LEU A 56 18.15 7.17 -7.15
CA LEU A 56 17.29 6.00 -7.28
C LEU A 56 17.30 5.47 -8.74
N PRO A 57 17.04 4.17 -8.96
CA PRO A 57 16.80 3.64 -10.29
C PRO A 57 15.77 4.45 -11.08
N GLU A 58 15.88 4.47 -12.40
CA GLU A 58 15.02 5.31 -13.26
C GLU A 58 13.53 4.94 -13.15
N ASP A 59 13.24 3.67 -12.85
CA ASP A 59 11.91 3.11 -12.61
C ASP A 59 11.49 3.12 -11.13
N ALA A 60 12.27 3.74 -10.25
CA ALA A 60 12.01 3.76 -8.82
C ALA A 60 10.79 4.60 -8.45
N GLN A 61 9.90 4.01 -7.66
CA GLN A 61 8.75 4.70 -7.08
C GLN A 61 9.10 5.20 -5.68
N ALA A 62 9.43 6.49 -5.57
CA ALA A 62 9.67 7.12 -4.28
C ALA A 62 8.37 7.65 -3.69
N ILE A 63 8.04 7.27 -2.46
CA ILE A 63 6.79 7.62 -1.79
C ILE A 63 7.12 8.27 -0.45
N GLN A 64 6.55 9.45 -0.20
CA GLN A 64 6.72 10.10 1.10
C GLN A 64 5.81 9.43 2.13
N ILE A 65 6.35 9.11 3.30
CA ILE A 65 5.64 8.51 4.43
C ILE A 65 5.87 9.36 5.70
N PRO A 66 4.97 9.33 6.70
CA PRO A 66 3.72 8.57 6.73
C PRO A 66 2.68 9.11 5.72
N LEU A 67 1.92 8.21 5.10
CA LEU A 67 0.76 8.59 4.31
C LEU A 67 -0.31 9.20 5.23
N ASN A 68 -0.95 10.28 4.78
CA ASN A 68 -2.03 10.95 5.48
C ASN A 68 -3.39 10.56 4.91
N THR A 69 -3.46 10.40 3.59
CA THR A 69 -4.69 10.07 2.87
C THR A 69 -4.46 8.98 1.83
N ILE A 70 -5.39 8.03 1.76
CA ILE A 70 -5.33 6.93 0.79
C ILE A 70 -6.69 6.62 0.19
N ALA A 71 -6.67 5.98 -0.97
CA ALA A 71 -7.79 5.22 -1.51
C ALA A 71 -7.47 3.72 -1.47
N THR A 72 -8.48 2.86 -1.39
CA THR A 72 -8.30 1.39 -1.30
C THR A 72 -9.15 0.66 -2.32
N THR A 73 -8.63 -0.42 -2.93
CA THR A 73 -9.44 -1.24 -3.84
C THR A 73 -9.98 -2.54 -3.23
N SER A 74 -9.63 -2.87 -1.98
CA SER A 74 -10.11 -4.07 -1.27
C SER A 74 -10.68 -3.73 0.11
N CYS A 75 -11.72 -4.47 0.51
CA CYS A 75 -12.29 -4.38 1.86
C CYS A 75 -11.34 -4.91 2.95
N THR A 76 -10.42 -5.82 2.61
CA THR A 76 -9.38 -6.31 3.53
C THR A 76 -8.43 -5.20 3.96
N HIS A 77 -8.13 -4.25 3.07
CA HIS A 77 -7.34 -3.06 3.41
C HIS A 77 -8.00 -2.26 4.53
N ILE A 78 -9.34 -2.13 4.51
CA ILE A 78 -10.09 -1.45 5.57
C ILE A 78 -9.91 -2.17 6.91
N GLY A 79 -9.89 -3.50 6.92
CA GLY A 79 -9.63 -4.29 8.13
C GLY A 79 -8.24 -4.02 8.73
N PHE A 80 -7.20 -3.97 7.90
CA PHE A 80 -5.85 -3.61 8.38
C PHE A 80 -5.81 -2.18 8.92
N LEU A 81 -6.42 -1.23 8.21
CA LEU A 81 -6.44 0.17 8.61
C LEU A 81 -7.24 0.38 9.89
N ASP A 82 -8.31 -0.37 10.13
CA ASP A 82 -9.04 -0.37 11.39
C ASP A 82 -8.15 -0.78 12.57
N ARG A 83 -7.45 -1.92 12.42
CA ARG A 83 -6.51 -2.39 13.44
C ARG A 83 -5.38 -1.40 13.74
N LEU A 84 -4.95 -0.63 12.75
CA LEU A 84 -3.92 0.41 12.90
C LEU A 84 -4.46 1.76 13.40
N GLY A 85 -5.77 1.91 13.58
CA GLY A 85 -6.43 3.17 13.96
C GLY A 85 -6.40 4.22 12.85
N LEU A 86 -6.39 3.78 11.58
CA LEU A 86 -6.17 4.60 10.39
C LEU A 86 -7.42 4.79 9.51
N LEU A 87 -8.61 4.38 9.95
CA LEU A 87 -9.84 4.56 9.13
C LEU A 87 -10.14 6.02 8.73
N ALA A 88 -9.51 7.02 9.34
CA ALA A 88 -9.65 8.42 8.95
C ALA A 88 -8.81 8.82 7.74
N SER A 89 -7.76 8.06 7.40
CA SER A 89 -6.93 8.32 6.21
C SER A 89 -7.63 7.90 4.91
N VAL A 90 -8.61 7.00 4.97
CA VAL A 90 -9.32 6.53 3.77
C VAL A 90 -10.27 7.60 3.24
N LYS A 91 -10.05 8.06 2.01
CA LYS A 91 -10.91 9.04 1.31
C LYS A 91 -11.77 8.41 0.22
N GLY A 92 -11.43 7.21 -0.21
CA GLY A 92 -12.25 6.45 -1.15
C GLY A 92 -11.98 4.96 -1.08
N SER A 93 -12.98 4.14 -1.41
CA SER A 93 -12.82 2.70 -1.51
C SER A 93 -13.65 2.12 -2.65
N CYS A 94 -13.12 1.11 -3.32
CA CYS A 94 -13.93 0.19 -4.12
C CYS A 94 -14.76 -0.71 -3.21
N ASN A 95 -15.81 -1.32 -3.78
CA ASN A 95 -16.67 -2.31 -3.14
C ASN A 95 -17.21 -1.84 -1.77
N LEU A 96 -17.54 -0.56 -1.66
CA LEU A 96 -17.92 0.08 -0.40
C LEU A 96 -19.15 -0.59 0.25
N SER A 97 -20.06 -1.11 -0.58
CA SER A 97 -21.23 -1.89 -0.16
C SER A 97 -20.89 -3.20 0.56
N MET A 98 -19.65 -3.70 0.46
CA MET A 98 -19.20 -4.93 1.13
C MET A 98 -18.50 -4.67 2.48
N VAL A 99 -18.27 -3.42 2.86
CA VAL A 99 -17.56 -3.06 4.10
C VAL A 99 -18.56 -2.91 5.24
N TYR A 100 -18.61 -3.83 6.21
CA TYR A 100 -19.63 -3.78 7.29
C TYR A 100 -19.20 -3.02 8.55
N HIS A 101 -17.99 -2.47 8.59
CA HIS A 101 -17.49 -1.76 9.77
C HIS A 101 -18.37 -0.54 10.12
N PRO A 102 -18.97 -0.44 11.32
CA PRO A 102 -19.98 0.57 11.63
C PRO A 102 -19.50 2.01 11.46
N GLU A 103 -18.31 2.33 11.98
CA GLU A 103 -17.75 3.68 11.86
C GLU A 103 -17.39 4.03 10.42
N PHE A 104 -16.96 3.03 9.63
CA PHE A 104 -16.65 3.25 8.23
C PHE A 104 -17.92 3.49 7.41
N ARG A 105 -19.00 2.75 7.69
CA ARG A 105 -20.32 2.96 7.11
C ARG A 105 -20.85 4.35 7.41
N LYS A 106 -20.72 4.85 8.64
CA LYS A 106 -21.11 6.22 8.99
C LYS A 106 -20.36 7.26 8.14
N LYS A 107 -19.04 7.09 7.97
CA LYS A 107 -18.24 7.98 7.11
C LYS A 107 -18.66 7.92 5.64
N ALA A 108 -18.93 6.72 5.13
CA ALA A 108 -19.45 6.53 3.78
C ALA A 108 -20.82 7.22 3.57
N SER A 109 -21.76 7.03 4.50
CA SER A 109 -23.07 7.69 4.47
C SER A 109 -23.00 9.20 4.60
N ALA A 110 -21.97 9.73 5.28
CA ALA A 110 -21.67 11.16 5.36
C ALA A 110 -20.86 11.70 4.16
N SER A 111 -20.65 10.89 3.11
CA SER A 111 -19.83 11.23 1.94
C SER A 111 -18.38 11.63 2.25
N LEU A 112 -17.85 11.20 3.41
CA LEU A 112 -16.44 11.38 3.78
C LEU A 112 -15.53 10.32 3.16
N VAL A 113 -16.12 9.23 2.65
CA VAL A 113 -15.45 8.19 1.85
C VAL A 113 -16.21 8.08 0.54
N VAL A 114 -15.53 8.33 -0.58
CA VAL A 114 -16.11 8.24 -1.91
C VAL A 114 -16.14 6.79 -2.40
N ASP A 115 -17.29 6.35 -2.91
CA ASP A 115 -17.41 5.07 -3.60
C ASP A 115 -16.73 5.16 -4.97
N LEU A 116 -15.66 4.38 -5.12
CA LEU A 116 -14.84 4.30 -6.33
C LEU A 116 -15.34 3.20 -7.29
N GLY A 117 -16.43 2.51 -6.98
CA GLY A 117 -17.02 1.46 -7.80
C GLY A 117 -16.43 0.08 -7.50
N ASP A 118 -16.41 -0.77 -8.52
CA ASP A 118 -15.93 -2.15 -8.40
C ASP A 118 -14.40 -2.21 -8.48
N ASN A 119 -13.77 -3.18 -7.80
CA ASN A 119 -12.30 -3.31 -7.81
C ASN A 119 -11.73 -3.72 -9.17
N TYR A 120 -12.51 -4.36 -10.06
CA TYR A 120 -12.16 -4.65 -11.44
C TYR A 120 -12.54 -3.53 -12.42
N SER A 121 -13.26 -2.50 -11.96
CA SER A 121 -13.70 -1.38 -12.79
C SER A 121 -13.75 -0.08 -12.00
N ILE A 122 -12.63 0.26 -11.36
CA ILE A 122 -12.49 1.48 -10.56
C ILE A 122 -12.88 2.74 -11.35
N ASN A 123 -13.48 3.73 -10.70
CA ASN A 123 -13.72 5.04 -11.29
C ASN A 123 -12.46 5.91 -11.16
N ALA A 124 -11.68 5.96 -12.23
CA ALA A 124 -10.39 6.67 -12.24
C ALA A 124 -10.54 8.19 -12.04
N GLU A 125 -11.56 8.81 -12.63
CA GLU A 125 -11.80 10.26 -12.49
C GLU A 125 -12.09 10.64 -11.03
N LYS A 126 -13.00 9.90 -10.37
CA LYS A 126 -13.26 10.09 -8.94
C LYS A 126 -12.02 9.84 -8.10
N THR A 127 -11.22 8.84 -8.45
CA THR A 127 -10.01 8.50 -7.71
C THR A 127 -8.98 9.64 -7.78
N LEU A 128 -8.76 10.23 -8.97
CA LEU A 128 -7.87 11.39 -9.12
C LEU A 128 -8.40 12.63 -8.40
N ALA A 129 -9.72 12.85 -8.44
CA ALA A 129 -10.34 13.99 -7.78
C ALA A 129 -10.17 13.98 -6.26
N LEU A 130 -9.89 12.82 -5.64
CA LEU A 130 -9.63 12.74 -4.20
C LEU A 130 -8.28 13.33 -3.77
N GLN A 131 -7.31 13.45 -4.69
CA GLN A 131 -5.96 13.93 -4.41
C GLN A 131 -5.31 13.24 -3.19
N VAL A 132 -5.43 11.91 -3.12
CA VAL A 132 -4.84 11.11 -2.04
C VAL A 132 -3.34 10.93 -2.23
N ASP A 133 -2.62 10.63 -1.14
CA ASP A 133 -1.18 10.40 -1.19
C ASP A 133 -0.84 9.09 -1.93
N ALA A 134 -1.71 8.08 -1.84
CA ALA A 134 -1.56 6.83 -2.60
C ALA A 134 -2.89 6.07 -2.79
N LEU A 135 -2.94 5.26 -3.84
CA LEU A 135 -3.92 4.19 -4.01
C LEU A 135 -3.30 2.86 -3.54
N ILE A 136 -3.92 2.21 -2.54
CA ILE A 136 -3.59 0.84 -2.16
C ILE A 136 -4.38 -0.10 -3.06
N TRP A 137 -3.68 -0.70 -4.00
CA TRP A 137 -4.25 -1.49 -5.07
C TRP A 137 -4.02 -2.98 -4.84
N SER A 138 -5.11 -3.71 -4.70
CA SER A 138 -5.16 -5.16 -4.81
C SER A 138 -5.44 -5.54 -6.27
N GLY A 139 -4.38 -5.83 -7.00
CA GLY A 139 -4.46 -6.31 -8.38
C GLY A 139 -3.16 -6.98 -8.78
N TYR A 140 -3.28 -8.18 -9.34
CA TYR A 140 -2.12 -8.95 -9.77
C TYR A 140 -1.98 -8.86 -11.29
N GLY A 141 -0.91 -8.22 -11.78
CA GLY A 141 -0.42 -8.36 -13.16
C GLY A 141 -1.42 -8.03 -14.28
N GLN A 142 -2.61 -7.52 -13.95
CA GLN A 142 -3.59 -7.10 -14.92
C GLN A 142 -3.11 -5.77 -15.50
N GLN A 143 -2.95 -5.72 -16.83
CA GLN A 143 -2.91 -4.46 -17.53
C GLN A 143 -4.30 -3.82 -17.44
N ASP A 144 -4.55 -3.16 -16.32
CA ASP A 144 -5.74 -2.36 -16.14
C ASP A 144 -5.45 -0.96 -16.69
N ALA A 145 -6.12 -0.63 -17.81
CA ALA A 145 -5.99 0.67 -18.46
C ALA A 145 -6.28 1.84 -17.50
N LYS A 146 -7.17 1.65 -16.53
CA LYS A 146 -7.51 2.66 -15.53
C LYS A 146 -6.39 2.84 -14.50
N ILE A 147 -5.80 1.76 -14.03
CA ILE A 147 -4.62 1.80 -13.13
C ILE A 147 -3.43 2.43 -13.84
N ASN A 148 -3.20 2.10 -15.11
CA ASN A 148 -2.15 2.73 -15.92
C ASN A 148 -2.41 4.22 -16.13
N PHE A 149 -3.66 4.62 -16.36
CA PHE A 149 -4.05 6.03 -16.45
C PHE A 149 -3.79 6.76 -15.12
N LEU A 150 -4.19 6.20 -13.98
CA LEU A 150 -3.91 6.76 -12.66
C LEU A 150 -2.40 6.94 -12.42
N ARG A 151 -1.60 5.94 -12.82
CA ARG A 151 -0.13 6.01 -12.74
C ARG A 151 0.43 7.12 -13.64
N SER A 152 -0.05 7.26 -14.87
CA SER A 152 0.36 8.34 -15.79
C SER A 152 -0.03 9.75 -15.28
N ALA A 153 -1.09 9.83 -14.47
CA ALA A 153 -1.50 11.03 -13.77
C ALA A 153 -0.69 11.28 -12.47
N SER A 154 0.41 10.56 -12.27
CA SER A 154 1.33 10.69 -11.12
C SER A 154 0.71 10.35 -9.76
N LEU A 155 -0.42 9.63 -9.72
CA LEU A 155 -0.94 9.08 -8.47
C LEU A 155 -0.07 7.88 -8.06
N PRO A 156 0.55 7.86 -6.85
CA PRO A 156 1.28 6.70 -6.38
C PRO A 156 0.36 5.49 -6.19
N ILE A 157 0.76 4.33 -6.73
CA ILE A 157 -0.01 3.09 -6.62
C ILE A 157 0.85 2.05 -5.90
N ILE A 158 0.38 1.63 -4.73
CA ILE A 158 1.07 0.66 -3.88
C ILE A 158 0.33 -0.67 -3.98
N GLU A 159 1.03 -1.70 -4.44
CA GLU A 159 0.50 -3.05 -4.52
C GLU A 159 0.35 -3.66 -3.12
N ASN A 160 -0.86 -4.13 -2.82
CA ASN A 160 -1.11 -5.02 -1.70
C ASN A 160 -1.78 -6.28 -2.24
N ASN A 161 -1.05 -7.39 -2.18
CA ASN A 161 -1.50 -8.66 -2.73
C ASN A 161 -1.51 -9.74 -1.64
N GLU A 162 -1.93 -9.36 -0.43
CA GLU A 162 -2.06 -10.25 0.72
C GLU A 162 -2.85 -11.50 0.40
N TRP A 163 -3.91 -11.39 -0.41
CA TRP A 163 -4.78 -12.51 -0.78
C TRP A 163 -4.04 -13.65 -1.50
N MET A 164 -2.86 -13.39 -2.07
CA MET A 164 -2.04 -14.40 -2.74
C MET A 164 -1.17 -15.22 -1.79
N GLU A 165 -1.07 -14.83 -0.52
CA GLU A 165 -0.42 -15.67 0.49
C GLU A 165 -1.17 -16.99 0.64
N LYS A 166 -0.40 -18.08 0.74
CA LYS A 166 -0.95 -19.44 0.87
C LYS A 166 -1.54 -19.70 2.25
N ASP A 167 -0.96 -19.07 3.27
CA ASP A 167 -1.32 -19.27 4.67
C ASP A 167 -2.08 -18.05 5.23
N LEU A 168 -3.03 -18.29 6.14
CA LEU A 168 -3.86 -17.24 6.74
C LEU A 168 -3.04 -16.27 7.61
N LEU A 169 -2.04 -16.76 8.33
CA LEU A 169 -1.12 -15.92 9.10
C LEU A 169 -0.22 -15.11 8.16
N GLY A 170 0.16 -15.69 7.02
CA GLY A 170 0.83 -14.95 5.94
C GLY A 170 0.00 -13.77 5.46
N ARG A 171 -1.30 -13.97 5.19
CA ARG A 171 -2.24 -12.89 4.83
C ARG A 171 -2.35 -11.84 5.94
N ALA A 172 -2.47 -12.28 7.19
CA ALA A 172 -2.60 -11.37 8.33
C ALA A 172 -1.33 -10.53 8.54
N GLU A 173 -0.14 -11.06 8.22
CA GLU A 173 1.13 -10.35 8.40
C GLU A 173 1.29 -9.15 7.45
N TRP A 174 0.47 -9.05 6.39
CA TRP A 174 0.38 -7.84 5.56
C TRP A 174 -0.18 -6.62 6.32
N LEU A 175 -0.73 -6.80 7.52
CA LEU A 175 -0.91 -5.71 8.48
C LEU A 175 0.39 -4.91 8.70
N ARG A 176 1.53 -5.62 8.78
CA ARG A 176 2.86 -5.02 8.97
C ARG A 176 3.32 -4.29 7.72
N CYS A 177 3.05 -4.83 6.53
CA CYS A 177 3.28 -4.13 5.26
C CYS A 177 2.52 -2.80 5.19
N MET A 178 1.22 -2.81 5.52
CA MET A 178 0.41 -1.59 5.60
C MET A 178 0.96 -0.60 6.61
N ALA A 179 1.40 -1.07 7.78
CA ALA A 179 1.90 -0.21 8.85
C ALA A 179 3.16 0.58 8.49
N VAL A 180 4.03 0.02 7.63
CA VAL A 180 5.25 0.70 7.16
C VAL A 180 4.93 1.99 6.42
N LEU A 181 3.81 2.03 5.69
CA LEU A 181 3.34 3.20 4.95
C LEU A 181 2.91 4.36 5.85
N PHE A 182 2.64 4.08 7.13
CA PHE A 182 2.10 5.02 8.11
C PHE A 182 3.01 5.20 9.33
N ASP A 183 4.25 4.69 9.31
CA ASP A 183 5.17 4.69 10.46
C ASP A 183 4.56 4.05 11.73
N LYS A 184 3.82 2.95 11.55
CA LYS A 184 3.10 2.24 12.62
C LYS A 184 3.60 0.81 12.86
N GLU A 185 4.81 0.48 12.44
CA GLU A 185 5.35 -0.89 12.54
C GLU A 185 5.32 -1.43 13.96
N ALA A 186 5.70 -0.62 14.97
CA ALA A 186 5.68 -1.06 16.37
C ALA A 186 4.27 -1.45 16.85
N LEU A 187 3.22 -0.75 16.38
CA LEU A 187 1.84 -1.10 16.68
C LEU A 187 1.45 -2.40 15.96
N ALA A 188 1.81 -2.55 14.70
CA ALA A 188 1.53 -3.76 13.93
C ALA A 188 2.21 -4.99 14.53
N ASP A 189 3.46 -4.86 14.96
CA ASP A 189 4.22 -5.91 15.63
C ASP A 189 3.50 -6.35 16.92
N SER A 190 3.02 -5.40 17.74
CA SER A 190 2.25 -5.71 18.95
C SER A 190 0.90 -6.38 18.67
N LEU A 191 0.27 -6.11 17.52
CA LEU A 191 -1.02 -6.68 17.14
C LEU A 191 -0.90 -8.05 16.48
N PHE A 192 0.27 -8.39 15.96
CA PHE A 192 0.53 -9.63 15.22
C PHE A 192 1.12 -10.75 16.09
N GLN A 193 1.65 -10.43 17.28
CA GLN A 193 2.06 -11.42 18.30
C GLN A 193 0.89 -12.28 18.77
#